data_AF-A0A2E9IQA6-F1
#
_entry.id   AF-A0A2E9IQA6-F1
#
_cell.length_a   1.000
_cell.length_b   1.000
_cell.length_c   1.000
_cell.angle_alpha   90.00
_cell.angle_beta   90.00
_cell.angle_gamma   90.00
#
_symmetry.space_group_name_H-M   'P 1'
#
loop_
_entity.id
_entity.type
_entity.pdbx_description
1 polymer ?
#
loop_
_entity_poly.entity_id
_entity_poly.type
_entity_poly.pdbx_seq_one_letter_code
_entity_poly.pdbx_strand_id
1 'polypeptide(L)'
;MRRPIIIIVCIFNGMLACGLLWYVLGNPNRNSRPTAVQNQKAKAEPLTDAEMWDRASASDSTREAAYYLSRIQDGNFLLDSCRPYLTELGNSETVAFTEWPFLQAVIQTSGARADSSSGLSTLSGITSHQGLPLTLRDAAFRSLVENTVRFADDIETLNMTYKVIDSAFEEGNSLSETSLQAEHFLSQKGIGEQGRDALFRERLTKVLRDSNQTTSKRIAALNILTSRNELEGAATDELYERSDTRLQTAILKNILLAKVSVQYDWLREVRAMSPEQEQLIQQILQ
;
A
#
# COMPACT_ATOMS: atom_id res chain seq x y z
N MET A 1 43.79 -0.83 -19.52
CA MET A 1 44.11 -0.57 -18.09
C MET A 1 44.91 -1.72 -17.53
N ARG A 2 46.04 -1.44 -16.86
CA ARG A 2 46.94 -2.49 -16.35
C ARG A 2 46.30 -3.14 -15.12
N ARG A 3 46.05 -4.46 -15.18
CA ARG A 3 45.54 -5.32 -14.10
C ARG A 3 46.04 -5.01 -12.67
N PRO A 4 47.30 -4.60 -12.42
CA PRO A 4 47.74 -4.19 -11.07
C PRO A 4 46.95 -3.02 -10.47
N ILE A 5 46.43 -2.09 -11.26
CA ILE A 5 45.71 -0.91 -10.74
C ILE A 5 44.37 -1.31 -10.11
N ILE A 6 43.65 -2.25 -10.73
CA ILE A 6 42.36 -2.74 -10.22
C ILE A 6 42.56 -3.47 -8.88
N ILE A 7 43.62 -4.28 -8.78
CA ILE A 7 43.95 -5.02 -7.56
C ILE A 7 44.26 -4.04 -6.42
N ILE A 8 45.01 -2.96 -6.68
CA ILE A 8 45.32 -1.93 -5.68
C ILE A 8 44.04 -1.23 -5.20
N VAL A 9 43.11 -0.89 -6.09
CA VAL A 9 41.83 -0.26 -5.72
C VAL A 9 40.97 -1.21 -4.88
N CYS A 10 40.91 -2.49 -5.21
CA CYS A 10 40.17 -3.49 -4.44
C CYS A 10 40.77 -3.68 -3.04
N ILE A 11 42.10 -3.74 -2.92
CA ILE A 11 42.79 -3.84 -1.62
C ILE A 11 42.54 -2.59 -0.77
N PHE A 12 42.55 -1.40 -1.38
CA PHE A 12 42.30 -0.15 -0.68
C PHE A 12 40.86 -0.06 -0.15
N ASN A 13 39.87 -0.47 -0.95
CA ASN A 13 38.48 -0.54 -0.52
C ASN A 13 38.26 -1.56 0.61
N GLY A 14 38.94 -2.72 0.54
CA GLY A 14 38.91 -3.71 1.61
C GLY A 14 39.46 -3.16 2.93
N MET A 15 40.59 -2.45 2.89
CA MET A 15 41.18 -1.82 4.08
C MET A 15 40.28 -0.72 4.67
N LEU A 16 39.63 0.09 3.83
CA LEU A 16 38.65 1.09 4.26
C LEU A 16 37.44 0.47 4.97
N ALA A 17 36.90 -0.61 4.41
CA ALA A 17 35.78 -1.34 5.00
C ALA A 17 36.17 -1.95 6.36
N CYS A 18 37.34 -2.59 6.45
CA CYS A 18 37.85 -3.12 7.72
C CYS A 18 38.11 -2.03 8.76
N GLY A 19 38.65 -0.88 8.35
CA GLY A 19 38.87 0.27 9.23
C GLY A 19 37.57 0.86 9.77
N LEU A 20 36.54 1.00 8.93
CA LEU A 20 35.20 1.43 9.34
C LEU A 20 34.56 0.42 10.31
N LEU A 21 34.68 -0.87 10.02
CA LEU A 21 34.14 -1.93 10.90
C LEU A 21 34.83 -1.91 12.26
N TRP A 22 36.16 -1.74 12.30
CA TRP A 22 36.91 -1.57 13.55
C TRP A 22 36.47 -0.31 14.27
N TYR A 23 36.31 0.83 13.58
CA TYR A 23 35.88 2.08 14.23
C TYR A 23 34.48 1.98 14.84
N VAL A 24 33.55 1.29 14.17
CA VAL A 24 32.18 1.08 14.65
C VAL A 24 32.14 0.07 15.82
N LEU A 25 32.89 -1.03 15.74
CA LEU A 25 32.87 -2.08 16.76
C LEU A 25 33.81 -1.81 17.94
N GLY A 26 34.91 -1.09 17.70
CA GLY A 26 35.96 -0.79 18.67
C GLY A 26 35.68 0.45 19.51
N ASN A 27 34.53 1.11 19.32
CA ASN A 27 34.13 2.29 20.09
C ASN A 27 32.89 1.99 20.96
N PRO A 28 33.01 1.16 22.02
CA PRO A 28 31.88 0.75 22.87
C PRO A 28 31.32 1.88 23.75
N ASN A 29 31.83 3.12 23.65
CA ASN A 29 31.55 4.22 24.58
C ASN A 29 30.94 5.47 23.95
N ARG A 30 30.22 5.36 22.83
CA ARG A 30 29.32 6.43 22.35
C ARG A 30 27.84 6.22 22.67
N ASN A 31 27.55 5.30 23.58
CA ASN A 31 26.41 5.42 24.47
C ASN A 31 26.93 5.92 25.81
N SER A 32 26.93 7.24 26.01
CA SER A 32 26.91 7.81 27.35
C SER A 32 25.66 7.25 28.03
N ARG A 33 25.82 6.10 28.68
CA ARG A 33 24.93 5.66 29.74
C ARG A 33 24.81 6.86 30.68
N PRO A 34 23.61 7.38 30.97
CA PRO A 34 23.48 8.35 32.03
C PRO A 34 24.07 7.69 33.27
N THR A 35 25.07 8.35 33.86
CA THR A 35 25.56 8.04 35.21
C THR A 35 24.33 7.83 36.07
N ALA A 36 24.22 6.65 36.66
CA ALA A 36 23.24 6.37 37.68
C ALA A 36 23.57 7.26 38.89
N VAL A 37 23.20 8.53 38.81
CA VAL A 37 22.69 9.22 39.98
C VAL A 37 21.52 8.36 40.40
N GLN A 38 21.59 7.81 41.61
CA GLN A 38 20.43 7.31 42.34
C GLN A 38 19.48 8.49 42.61
N ASN A 39 19.00 9.13 41.56
CA ASN A 39 17.73 9.80 41.59
C ASN A 39 16.74 8.66 41.57
N GLN A 40 16.00 8.53 42.67
CA GLN A 40 14.75 7.80 42.70
C GLN A 40 14.09 8.00 41.33
N LYS A 41 14.00 6.93 40.53
CA LYS A 41 13.05 6.91 39.43
C LYS A 41 11.70 7.09 40.14
N ALA A 42 11.27 8.34 40.28
CA ALA A 42 9.87 8.65 40.27
C ALA A 42 9.36 7.82 39.09
N LYS A 43 8.52 6.82 39.37
CA LYS A 43 7.74 6.18 38.32
C LYS A 43 7.11 7.36 37.61
N ALA A 44 7.57 7.68 36.39
CA ALA A 44 6.89 8.67 35.58
C ALA A 44 5.44 8.20 35.57
N GLU A 45 4.54 9.04 36.10
CA GLU A 45 3.13 8.69 36.13
C GLU A 45 2.73 8.30 34.71
N PRO A 46 1.94 7.23 34.54
CA PRO A 46 1.46 6.87 33.22
C PRO A 46 0.74 8.10 32.66
N LEU A 47 1.13 8.50 31.45
CA LEU A 47 0.52 9.64 30.77
C LEU A 47 -0.98 9.44 30.72
N THR A 48 -1.71 10.50 31.02
CA THR A 48 -3.17 10.53 30.91
C THR A 48 -3.59 10.45 29.45
N ASP A 49 -4.85 10.07 29.20
CA ASP A 49 -5.40 9.98 27.84
C ASP A 49 -5.35 11.33 27.11
N ALA A 50 -5.51 12.45 27.83
CA ALA A 50 -5.36 13.80 27.29
C ALA A 50 -3.91 14.09 26.86
N GLU A 51 -2.92 13.73 27.68
CA GLU A 51 -1.50 13.90 27.31
C GLU A 51 -1.09 13.01 26.15
N MET A 52 -1.68 11.80 26.03
CA MET A 52 -1.49 10.94 24.87
C MET A 52 -2.08 11.57 23.61
N TRP A 53 -3.26 12.20 23.70
CA TRP A 53 -3.87 12.93 22.61
C TRP A 53 -3.01 14.12 22.15
N ASP A 54 -2.53 14.93 23.09
CA ASP A 54 -1.68 16.09 22.79
C ASP A 54 -0.36 15.67 22.12
N ARG A 55 0.21 14.54 22.52
CA ARG A 55 1.39 13.98 21.85
C ARG A 55 1.07 13.45 20.45
N ALA A 56 -0.10 12.84 20.27
CA ALA A 56 -0.53 12.38 18.96
C ALA A 56 -0.73 13.55 17.98
N SER A 57 -1.36 14.64 18.43
CA SER A 57 -1.62 15.82 17.60
C SER A 57 -0.35 16.59 17.22
N ALA A 58 0.65 16.58 18.10
CA ALA A 58 1.97 17.18 17.85
C ALA A 58 2.95 16.26 17.12
N SER A 59 2.55 15.05 16.73
CA SER A 59 3.45 14.06 16.11
C SER A 59 3.76 14.38 14.64
N ASP A 60 5.04 14.35 14.27
CA ASP A 60 5.49 14.59 12.89
C ASP A 60 5.34 13.36 11.97
N SER A 61 4.92 12.21 12.51
CA SER A 61 4.78 10.97 11.74
C SER A 61 3.50 10.21 12.07
N THR A 62 2.90 9.58 11.04
CA THR A 62 1.67 8.81 11.17
C THR A 62 1.84 7.66 12.16
N ARG A 63 3.02 7.03 12.15
CA ARG A 63 3.34 5.91 13.05
C ARG A 63 3.38 6.36 14.51
N GLU A 64 3.96 7.52 14.78
CA GLU A 64 4.04 8.06 16.14
C GLU A 64 2.67 8.51 16.64
N ALA A 65 1.91 9.23 15.80
CA ALA A 65 0.53 9.61 16.10
C ALA A 65 -0.33 8.37 16.42
N ALA A 66 -0.30 7.36 15.54
CA ALA A 66 -1.04 6.11 15.73
C ALA A 66 -0.59 5.35 17.00
N TYR A 67 0.71 5.39 17.33
CA TYR A 67 1.22 4.81 18.57
C TYR A 67 0.56 5.46 19.78
N TYR A 68 0.56 6.79 19.89
CA TYR A 68 -0.06 7.47 21.03
C TYR A 68 -1.58 7.27 21.07
N LEU A 69 -2.28 7.37 19.94
CA LEU A 69 -3.73 7.11 19.87
C LEU A 69 -4.08 5.69 20.32
N SER A 70 -3.26 4.70 20.00
CA SER A 70 -3.47 3.30 20.43
C SER A 70 -3.33 3.08 21.94
N ARG A 71 -2.72 4.03 22.67
CA ARG A 71 -2.51 3.96 24.11
C ARG A 71 -3.63 4.59 24.93
N ILE A 72 -4.51 5.36 24.30
CA ILE A 72 -5.67 5.97 24.95
C ILE A 72 -6.63 4.85 25.39
N GLN A 73 -6.97 4.81 26.67
CA GLN A 73 -7.78 3.74 27.26
C GLN A 73 -9.27 4.03 27.15
N ASP A 74 -9.67 5.29 27.35
CA ASP A 74 -11.06 5.73 27.19
C ASP A 74 -11.43 5.81 25.70
N GLY A 75 -12.14 4.78 25.24
CA GLY A 75 -12.62 4.71 23.86
C GLY A 75 -13.65 5.77 23.50
N ASN A 76 -14.44 6.26 24.46
CA ASN A 76 -15.41 7.32 24.21
C ASN A 76 -14.70 8.66 24.04
N PHE A 77 -13.76 8.97 24.93
CA PHE A 77 -12.88 10.14 24.80
C PHE A 77 -12.17 10.14 23.44
N LEU A 78 -11.61 9.01 23.03
CA LEU A 78 -10.90 8.88 21.75
C LEU A 78 -11.83 9.16 20.55
N LEU A 79 -13.02 8.55 20.53
CA LEU A 79 -13.98 8.73 19.44
C LEU A 79 -14.54 10.15 19.39
N ASP A 80 -14.89 10.73 20.54
CA ASP A 80 -15.37 12.10 20.63
C ASP A 80 -14.28 13.11 20.27
N SER A 81 -13.01 12.78 20.51
CA SER A 81 -11.87 13.61 20.08
C SER A 81 -11.59 13.49 18.57
N CYS A 82 -11.76 12.30 17.97
CA CYS A 82 -11.57 12.10 16.53
C CYS A 82 -12.69 12.73 15.68
N ARG A 83 -13.93 12.70 16.15
CA ARG A 83 -15.12 13.08 15.36
C ARG A 83 -15.07 14.52 14.80
N PRO A 84 -14.68 15.56 15.57
CA PRO A 84 -14.55 16.92 15.04
C PRO A 84 -13.58 17.00 13.86
N TYR A 85 -12.40 16.37 13.96
CA TYR A 85 -11.40 16.39 12.90
C TYR A 85 -11.87 15.70 11.63
N LEU A 86 -12.60 14.58 11.75
CA LEU A 86 -13.14 13.89 10.58
C LEU A 86 -14.26 14.68 9.91
N THR A 87 -15.09 15.35 10.71
CA THR A 87 -16.16 16.21 10.22
C THR A 87 -15.59 17.44 9.52
N GLU A 88 -14.58 18.08 10.11
CA GLU A 88 -13.88 19.20 9.49
C GLU A 88 -13.18 18.77 8.20
N LEU A 89 -12.48 17.64 8.22
CA LEU A 89 -11.81 17.09 7.04
C LEU A 89 -12.80 16.80 5.91
N GLY A 90 -13.98 16.27 6.22
CA GLY A 90 -15.03 16.03 5.23
C GLY A 90 -15.61 17.29 4.58
N ASN A 91 -15.40 18.47 5.18
CA ASN A 91 -15.90 19.76 4.70
C ASN A 91 -14.79 20.73 4.25
N SER A 92 -13.52 20.38 4.45
CA SER A 92 -12.41 21.29 4.21
C SER A 92 -11.89 21.23 2.78
N GLU A 93 -11.70 22.38 2.16
CA GLU A 93 -11.08 22.48 0.84
C GLU A 93 -9.55 22.30 0.87
N THR A 94 -8.90 22.57 2.02
CA THR A 94 -7.44 22.50 2.15
C THR A 94 -7.01 22.07 3.54
N VAL A 95 -5.89 21.35 3.63
CA VAL A 95 -5.33 20.85 4.89
C VAL A 95 -3.83 21.05 4.89
N ALA A 96 -3.28 21.61 5.97
CA ALA A 96 -1.85 21.85 6.08
C ALA A 96 -1.08 20.52 6.05
N PHE A 97 0.00 20.47 5.26
CA PHE A 97 0.82 19.26 5.10
C PHE A 97 1.35 18.72 6.45
N THR A 98 1.63 19.62 7.40
CA THR A 98 2.07 19.30 8.76
C THR A 98 1.06 18.49 9.55
N GLU A 99 -0.24 18.58 9.22
CA GLU A 99 -1.31 17.90 9.93
C GLU A 99 -1.62 16.52 9.33
N TRP A 100 -1.13 16.23 8.12
CA TRP A 100 -1.46 14.98 7.43
C TRP A 100 -1.08 13.72 8.21
N PRO A 101 0.08 13.65 8.90
CA PRO A 101 0.44 12.45 9.65
C PRO A 101 -0.55 12.15 10.78
N PHE A 102 -0.94 13.18 11.54
CA PHE A 102 -1.93 13.07 12.59
C PHE A 102 -3.30 12.69 12.04
N LEU A 103 -3.77 13.39 10.98
CA LEU A 103 -5.08 13.12 10.39
C LEU A 103 -5.19 11.72 9.79
N GLN A 104 -4.11 11.17 9.19
CA GLN A 104 -4.08 9.76 8.78
C GLN A 104 -4.27 8.82 9.96
N ALA A 105 -3.61 9.09 11.09
CA ALA A 105 -3.75 8.28 12.30
C ALA A 105 -5.16 8.38 12.89
N VAL A 106 -5.78 9.57 12.85
CA VAL A 106 -7.18 9.79 13.25
C VAL A 106 -8.14 8.98 12.39
N ILE A 107 -7.97 9.03 11.06
CA ILE A 107 -8.76 8.22 10.10
C ILE A 107 -8.67 6.73 10.42
N GLN A 108 -7.45 6.21 10.54
CA GLN A 108 -7.21 4.79 10.83
C GLN A 108 -7.80 4.38 12.19
N THR A 109 -7.59 5.22 13.21
CA THR A 109 -8.11 4.99 14.56
C THR A 109 -9.63 4.96 14.59
N SER A 110 -10.27 5.92 13.93
CA SER A 110 -11.73 6.00 13.87
C SER A 110 -12.32 4.83 13.09
N GLY A 111 -11.74 4.45 11.96
CA GLY A 111 -12.18 3.28 11.21
C GLY A 111 -12.06 2.00 12.06
N ALA A 112 -10.90 1.77 12.69
CA ALA A 112 -10.69 0.60 13.56
C ALA A 112 -11.70 0.53 14.74
N ARG A 113 -12.23 1.68 15.17
CA ARG A 113 -13.22 1.78 16.26
C ARG A 113 -14.66 1.96 15.79
N ALA A 114 -14.91 2.02 14.48
CA ALA A 114 -16.26 2.12 13.95
C ALA A 114 -17.09 0.90 14.39
N ASP A 115 -18.33 1.18 14.80
CA ASP A 115 -19.30 0.22 15.33
C ASP A 115 -20.53 0.05 14.44
N SER A 116 -20.64 0.87 13.39
CA SER A 116 -21.83 0.96 12.53
C SER A 116 -21.47 1.46 11.12
N SER A 117 -22.37 1.23 10.16
CA SER A 117 -22.31 1.76 8.79
C SER A 117 -22.20 3.29 8.78
N SER A 118 -22.93 3.94 9.68
CA SER A 118 -22.90 5.39 9.88
C SER A 118 -21.51 5.90 10.22
N GLY A 119 -20.75 5.19 11.08
CA GLY A 119 -19.36 5.54 11.38
C GLY A 119 -18.44 5.48 10.16
N LEU A 120 -18.72 4.60 9.20
CA LEU A 120 -17.97 4.46 7.95
C LEU A 120 -18.38 5.48 6.88
N SER A 121 -19.59 6.05 6.96
CA SER A 121 -20.07 7.06 6.00
C SER A 121 -19.18 8.30 5.93
N THR A 122 -18.56 8.69 7.05
CA THR A 122 -17.61 9.81 7.09
C THR A 122 -16.34 9.48 6.30
N LEU A 123 -15.84 8.24 6.37
CA LEU A 123 -14.68 7.79 5.60
C LEU A 123 -14.97 7.75 4.10
N SER A 124 -16.18 7.33 3.73
CA SER A 124 -16.68 7.40 2.35
C SER A 124 -16.73 8.84 1.83
N GLY A 125 -17.22 9.77 2.65
CA GLY A 125 -17.23 11.21 2.35
C GLY A 125 -15.82 11.77 2.14
N ILE A 126 -14.88 11.50 3.05
CA ILE A 126 -13.47 11.91 2.94
C ILE A 126 -12.83 11.34 1.68
N THR A 127 -13.07 10.06 1.38
CA THR A 127 -12.51 9.41 0.18
C THR A 127 -13.00 10.10 -1.09
N SER A 128 -14.28 10.46 -1.13
CA SER A 128 -14.92 11.08 -2.30
C SER A 128 -14.63 12.58 -2.44
N HIS A 129 -14.01 13.22 -1.44
CA HIS A 129 -13.76 14.64 -1.45
C HIS A 129 -12.51 14.99 -2.29
N GLN A 130 -12.72 15.36 -3.55
CA GLN A 130 -11.63 15.62 -4.53
C GLN A 130 -10.71 16.80 -4.17
N GLY A 131 -11.15 17.72 -3.30
CA GLY A 131 -10.31 18.82 -2.81
C GLY A 131 -9.25 18.37 -1.81
N LEU A 132 -9.42 17.20 -1.19
CA LEU A 132 -8.47 16.69 -0.21
C LEU A 132 -7.23 16.07 -0.86
N PRO A 133 -6.08 16.13 -0.16
CA PRO A 133 -4.88 15.43 -0.57
C PRO A 133 -5.10 13.93 -0.77
N LEU A 134 -4.55 13.37 -1.85
CA LEU A 134 -4.65 11.94 -2.18
C LEU A 134 -4.23 11.02 -1.03
N THR A 135 -3.25 11.43 -0.21
CA THR A 135 -2.80 10.65 0.94
C THR A 135 -3.89 10.48 2.01
N LEU A 136 -4.66 11.53 2.29
CA LEU A 136 -5.76 11.46 3.27
C LEU A 136 -6.95 10.67 2.69
N ARG A 137 -7.25 10.89 1.41
CA ARG A 137 -8.27 10.14 0.69
C ARG A 137 -7.94 8.64 0.62
N ASP A 138 -6.69 8.26 0.34
CA ASP A 138 -6.23 6.87 0.30
C ASP A 138 -6.27 6.22 1.69
N ALA A 139 -5.91 6.97 2.75
CA ALA A 139 -6.04 6.46 4.12
C ALA A 139 -7.50 6.18 4.50
N ALA A 140 -8.42 7.09 4.17
CA ALA A 140 -9.85 6.90 4.40
C ALA A 140 -10.41 5.73 3.57
N PHE A 141 -9.98 5.63 2.32
CA PHE A 141 -10.40 4.57 1.41
C PHE A 141 -9.98 3.18 1.91
N ARG A 142 -8.71 3.01 2.27
CA ARG A 142 -8.21 1.73 2.82
C ARG A 142 -8.92 1.38 4.12
N SER A 143 -9.11 2.37 5.00
CA SER A 143 -9.80 2.14 6.27
C SER A 143 -11.26 1.73 6.06
N LEU A 144 -11.97 2.34 5.10
CA LEU A 144 -13.31 1.93 4.69
C LEU A 144 -13.33 0.46 4.20
N VAL A 145 -12.44 0.11 3.29
CA VAL A 145 -12.35 -1.25 2.71
C VAL A 145 -12.02 -2.30 3.77
N GLU A 146 -11.06 -2.01 4.65
CA GLU A 146 -10.70 -2.90 5.76
C GLU A 146 -11.88 -3.15 6.71
N ASN A 147 -12.66 -2.11 7.02
CA ASN A 147 -13.82 -2.24 7.90
C ASN A 147 -15.03 -2.86 7.21
N THR A 148 -15.13 -2.79 5.88
CA THR A 148 -16.16 -3.53 5.12
C THR A 148 -16.14 -5.02 5.41
N VAL A 149 -14.95 -5.57 5.67
CA VAL A 149 -14.80 -6.99 6.08
C VAL A 149 -15.47 -7.29 7.41
N ARG A 150 -15.45 -6.34 8.35
CA ARG A 150 -16.09 -6.48 9.66
C ARG A 150 -17.61 -6.39 9.58
N PHE A 151 -18.12 -5.64 8.61
CA PHE A 151 -19.55 -5.43 8.38
C PHE A 151 -20.02 -6.10 7.08
N ALA A 152 -19.46 -7.26 6.73
CA ALA A 152 -19.72 -7.93 5.46
C ALA A 152 -21.20 -8.31 5.26
N ASP A 153 -21.95 -8.50 6.34
CA ASP A 153 -23.39 -8.81 6.29
C ASP A 153 -24.27 -7.55 6.14
N ASP A 154 -23.69 -6.36 6.28
CA ASP A 154 -24.41 -5.10 6.12
C ASP A 154 -24.39 -4.62 4.66
N ILE A 155 -25.54 -4.76 4.00
CA ILE A 155 -25.76 -4.37 2.61
C ILE A 155 -25.49 -2.88 2.39
N GLU A 156 -25.78 -2.02 3.37
CA GLU A 156 -25.52 -0.58 3.24
C GLU A 156 -24.02 -0.29 3.16
N THR A 157 -23.22 -0.87 4.06
CA THR A 157 -21.75 -0.75 4.04
C THR A 157 -21.15 -1.33 2.76
N LEU A 158 -21.63 -2.47 2.27
CA LEU A 158 -21.18 -3.05 1.01
C LEU A 158 -21.44 -2.12 -0.18
N ASN A 159 -22.67 -1.64 -0.33
CA ASN A 159 -23.06 -0.75 -1.43
C ASN A 159 -22.27 0.55 -1.42
N MET A 160 -22.12 1.14 -0.23
CA MET A 160 -21.31 2.33 -0.05
C MET A 160 -19.85 2.09 -0.48
N THR A 161 -19.26 0.97 -0.07
CA THR A 161 -17.86 0.66 -0.38
C THR A 161 -17.64 0.41 -1.86
N TYR A 162 -18.52 -0.36 -2.52
CA TYR A 162 -18.41 -0.59 -3.96
C TYR A 162 -18.61 0.69 -4.77
N LYS A 163 -19.53 1.58 -4.36
CA LYS A 163 -19.68 2.89 -4.98
C LYS A 163 -18.40 3.73 -4.88
N VAL A 164 -17.71 3.69 -3.74
CA VAL A 164 -16.43 4.38 -3.55
C VAL A 164 -15.32 3.74 -4.39
N ILE A 165 -15.25 2.41 -4.44
CA ILE A 165 -14.30 1.68 -5.31
C ILE A 165 -14.48 2.09 -6.78
N ASP A 166 -15.73 2.16 -7.25
CA ASP A 166 -16.05 2.52 -8.63
C ASP A 166 -15.67 3.97 -8.93
N SER A 167 -16.03 4.89 -8.03
CA SER A 167 -15.68 6.30 -8.18
C SER A 167 -14.15 6.51 -8.18
N ALA A 168 -13.44 5.88 -7.24
CA ALA A 168 -11.98 5.93 -7.16
C ALA A 168 -11.30 5.33 -8.40
N PHE A 169 -11.89 4.29 -8.97
CA PHE A 169 -11.41 3.70 -10.22
C PHE A 169 -11.51 4.68 -11.41
N GLU A 170 -12.59 5.45 -11.50
CA GLU A 170 -12.86 6.39 -12.60
C GLU A 170 -11.96 7.64 -12.58
N GLU A 171 -11.42 8.04 -11.43
CA GLU A 171 -10.63 9.27 -11.28
C GLU A 171 -9.26 9.27 -12.00
N GLY A 172 -8.79 8.12 -12.49
CA GLY A 172 -7.56 8.03 -13.28
C GLY A 172 -6.26 8.41 -12.53
N ASN A 173 -6.31 8.57 -11.21
CA ASN A 173 -5.16 8.86 -10.34
C ASN A 173 -4.69 7.59 -9.60
N SER A 174 -3.81 7.73 -8.61
CA SER A 174 -3.27 6.60 -7.84
C SER A 174 -4.34 5.79 -7.09
N LEU A 175 -5.47 6.39 -6.70
CA LEU A 175 -6.60 5.68 -6.09
C LEU A 175 -7.22 4.65 -7.04
N SER A 176 -7.07 4.85 -8.35
CA SER A 176 -7.54 3.91 -9.36
C SER A 176 -6.76 2.59 -9.35
N GLU A 177 -5.50 2.61 -8.91
CA GLU A 177 -4.73 1.38 -8.67
C GLU A 177 -5.10 0.76 -7.32
N THR A 178 -5.23 1.59 -6.27
CA THR A 178 -5.70 1.13 -4.95
C THR A 178 -7.09 0.47 -5.05
N SER A 179 -7.99 0.97 -5.91
CA SER A 179 -9.35 0.44 -6.05
C SER A 179 -9.39 -0.96 -6.64
N LEU A 180 -8.50 -1.27 -7.59
CA LEU A 180 -8.33 -2.64 -8.10
C LEU A 180 -7.86 -3.59 -6.99
N GLN A 181 -6.92 -3.14 -6.15
CA GLN A 181 -6.42 -3.95 -5.03
C GLN A 181 -7.49 -4.15 -3.95
N ALA A 182 -8.26 -3.10 -3.65
CA ALA A 182 -9.37 -3.16 -2.69
C ALA A 182 -10.45 -4.14 -3.14
N GLU A 183 -10.87 -4.08 -4.39
CA GLU A 183 -11.86 -4.99 -4.94
C GLU A 183 -11.36 -6.44 -4.96
N HIS A 184 -10.08 -6.65 -5.31
CA HIS A 184 -9.46 -7.96 -5.20
C HIS A 184 -9.46 -8.49 -3.77
N PHE A 185 -9.12 -7.64 -2.80
CA PHE A 185 -9.10 -8.00 -1.38
C PHE A 185 -10.50 -8.43 -0.88
N LEU A 186 -11.55 -7.69 -1.23
CA LEU A 186 -12.93 -8.06 -0.86
C LEU A 186 -13.34 -9.40 -1.52
N SER A 187 -13.05 -9.58 -2.81
CA SER A 187 -13.33 -10.83 -3.52
C SER A 187 -12.59 -12.03 -2.90
N GLN A 188 -11.31 -11.86 -2.49
CA GLN A 188 -10.57 -12.89 -1.75
C GLN A 188 -11.19 -13.25 -0.39
N LYS A 189 -11.91 -12.32 0.23
CA LYS A 189 -12.65 -12.55 1.48
C LYS A 189 -14.04 -13.16 1.25
N GLY A 190 -14.42 -13.43 0.01
CA GLY A 190 -15.75 -13.90 -0.34
C GLY A 190 -16.82 -12.82 -0.16
N ILE A 191 -16.42 -11.55 -0.15
CA ILE A 191 -17.30 -10.40 0.02
C ILE A 191 -17.59 -9.84 -1.36
N GLY A 192 -18.87 -9.77 -1.71
CA GLY A 192 -19.32 -9.15 -2.95
C GLY A 192 -20.76 -9.48 -3.32
N GLU A 193 -21.33 -8.64 -4.17
CA GLU A 193 -22.67 -8.82 -4.70
C GLU A 193 -22.68 -9.75 -5.93
N GLN A 194 -23.86 -10.30 -6.24
CA GLN A 194 -24.04 -11.10 -7.46
C GLN A 194 -23.65 -10.28 -8.71
N GLY A 195 -22.82 -10.86 -9.57
CA GLY A 195 -22.35 -10.19 -10.80
C GLY A 195 -21.15 -9.26 -10.61
N ARG A 196 -20.75 -8.92 -9.37
CA ARG A 196 -19.59 -8.06 -9.10
C ARG A 196 -18.29 -8.66 -9.62
N ASP A 197 -18.12 -9.96 -9.44
CA ASP A 197 -16.94 -10.69 -9.91
C ASP A 197 -16.79 -10.64 -11.45
N ALA A 198 -17.90 -10.67 -12.19
CA ALA A 198 -17.89 -10.55 -13.64
C ALA A 198 -17.49 -9.13 -14.09
N LEU A 199 -18.07 -8.10 -13.46
CA LEU A 199 -17.71 -6.70 -13.68
C LEU A 199 -16.22 -6.45 -13.36
N PHE A 200 -15.74 -7.03 -12.27
CA PHE A 200 -14.34 -6.89 -11.86
C PHE A 200 -13.40 -7.52 -12.88
N ARG A 201 -13.70 -8.73 -13.36
CA ARG A 201 -12.92 -9.39 -14.41
C ARG A 201 -12.89 -8.57 -15.70
N GLU A 202 -14.04 -8.02 -16.11
CA GLU A 202 -14.12 -7.14 -17.29
C GLU A 202 -13.22 -5.91 -17.10
N ARG A 203 -13.30 -5.28 -15.92
CA ARG A 203 -12.47 -4.12 -15.56
C ARG A 203 -10.98 -4.43 -15.63
N LEU A 204 -10.53 -5.54 -15.04
CA LEU A 204 -9.14 -5.97 -15.07
C LEU A 204 -8.65 -6.20 -16.51
N THR A 205 -9.46 -6.89 -17.31
CA THR A 205 -9.14 -7.17 -18.72
C THR A 205 -9.04 -5.89 -19.54
N LYS A 206 -9.99 -4.96 -19.34
CA LYS A 206 -10.00 -3.65 -20.00
C LYS A 206 -8.76 -2.85 -19.63
N VAL A 207 -8.42 -2.77 -18.33
CA VAL A 207 -7.22 -2.08 -17.85
C VAL A 207 -5.97 -2.66 -18.47
N LEU A 208 -5.85 -3.99 -18.50
CA LEU A 208 -4.67 -4.67 -19.03
C LEU A 208 -4.46 -4.37 -20.52
N ARG A 209 -5.54 -4.31 -21.31
CA ARG A 209 -5.51 -4.09 -22.77
C ARG A 209 -5.41 -2.63 -23.19
N ASP A 210 -5.90 -1.69 -22.38
CA ASP A 210 -5.89 -0.27 -22.71
C ASP A 210 -4.48 0.33 -22.58
N SER A 211 -3.88 0.69 -23.71
CA SER A 211 -2.54 1.28 -23.78
C SER A 211 -2.45 2.69 -23.17
N ASN A 212 -3.59 3.34 -22.90
CA ASN A 212 -3.63 4.64 -22.23
C ASN A 212 -3.49 4.52 -20.71
N GLN A 213 -3.62 3.31 -20.15
CA GLN A 213 -3.42 3.08 -18.72
C GLN A 213 -1.94 3.07 -18.36
N THR A 214 -1.61 3.49 -17.14
CA THR A 214 -0.24 3.47 -16.65
C THR A 214 0.30 2.04 -16.58
N THR A 215 1.59 1.86 -16.85
CA THR A 215 2.26 0.56 -16.73
C THR A 215 2.08 -0.05 -15.34
N SER A 216 2.07 0.74 -14.26
CA SER A 216 1.83 0.23 -12.90
C SER A 216 0.44 -0.40 -12.75
N LYS A 217 -0.60 0.31 -13.21
CA LYS A 217 -1.99 -0.16 -13.13
C LYS A 217 -2.23 -1.39 -14.01
N ARG A 218 -1.62 -1.44 -15.19
CA ARG A 218 -1.62 -2.63 -16.06
C ARG A 218 -0.95 -3.83 -15.39
N ILE A 219 0.19 -3.63 -14.72
CA ILE A 219 0.88 -4.67 -13.94
C ILE A 219 0.02 -5.12 -12.75
N ALA A 220 -0.64 -4.20 -12.03
CA ALA A 220 -1.53 -4.53 -10.93
C ALA A 220 -2.70 -5.42 -11.41
N ALA A 221 -3.34 -5.04 -12.52
CA ALA A 221 -4.41 -5.84 -13.12
C ALA A 221 -3.93 -7.23 -13.57
N LEU A 222 -2.74 -7.30 -14.18
CA LEU A 222 -2.10 -8.56 -14.57
C LEU A 222 -1.87 -9.49 -13.37
N ASN A 223 -1.27 -8.97 -12.30
CA ASN A 223 -1.00 -9.74 -11.08
C ASN A 223 -2.28 -10.28 -10.44
N ILE A 224 -3.36 -9.49 -10.46
CA ILE A 224 -4.68 -9.90 -9.95
C ILE A 224 -5.30 -10.98 -10.84
N LEU A 225 -5.25 -10.85 -12.16
CA LEU A 225 -5.75 -11.89 -13.07
C LEU A 225 -4.98 -13.20 -12.88
N THR A 226 -3.66 -13.13 -12.72
CA THR A 226 -2.82 -14.30 -12.44
C THR A 226 -3.14 -14.95 -11.10
N SER A 227 -3.32 -14.17 -10.02
CA SER A 227 -3.65 -14.73 -8.70
C SER A 227 -5.03 -15.42 -8.68
N ARG A 228 -5.91 -15.05 -9.62
CA ARG A 228 -7.23 -15.66 -9.81
C ARG A 228 -7.23 -16.84 -10.80
N ASN A 229 -6.08 -17.19 -11.39
CA ASN A 229 -5.97 -18.16 -12.50
C ASN A 229 -6.82 -17.76 -13.73
N GLU A 230 -6.98 -16.47 -13.98
CA GLU A 230 -7.80 -15.91 -15.07
C GLU A 230 -6.94 -15.32 -16.21
N LEU A 231 -5.63 -15.59 -16.21
CA LEU A 231 -4.69 -15.07 -17.22
C LEU A 231 -4.94 -15.66 -18.62
N GLU A 232 -5.47 -16.88 -18.70
CA GLU A 232 -5.70 -17.60 -19.97
C GLU A 232 -6.62 -16.85 -20.95
N GLY A 233 -7.51 -15.97 -20.46
CA GLY A 233 -8.42 -15.18 -21.31
C GLY A 233 -7.81 -13.90 -21.90
N ALA A 234 -6.58 -13.54 -21.55
CA ALA A 234 -6.05 -12.19 -21.79
C ALA A 234 -5.46 -11.95 -23.20
N ALA A 235 -5.27 -12.97 -24.05
CA ALA A 235 -4.44 -12.90 -25.27
C ALA A 235 -3.03 -12.38 -24.95
N THR A 236 -2.29 -13.19 -24.19
CA THR A 236 -0.99 -12.81 -23.59
C THR A 236 0.10 -12.53 -24.61
N ASP A 237 0.00 -13.10 -25.81
CA ASP A 237 0.84 -12.84 -26.99
C ASP A 237 0.64 -11.41 -27.52
N GLU A 238 -0.60 -11.05 -27.90
CA GLU A 238 -0.95 -9.72 -28.40
C GLU A 238 -0.61 -8.63 -27.37
N LEU A 239 -0.86 -8.94 -26.10
CA LEU A 239 -0.51 -8.07 -24.99
C LEU A 239 1.00 -7.86 -24.89
N TYR A 240 1.80 -8.92 -25.02
CA TYR A 240 3.26 -8.85 -24.92
C TYR A 240 3.86 -8.00 -26.05
N GLU A 241 3.41 -8.20 -27.30
CA GLU A 241 3.92 -7.47 -28.47
C GLU A 241 3.67 -5.97 -28.38
N ARG A 242 2.52 -5.56 -27.81
CA ARG A 242 2.13 -4.15 -27.68
C ARG A 242 2.62 -3.48 -26.40
N SER A 243 3.39 -4.19 -25.58
CA SER A 243 3.81 -3.72 -24.26
C SER A 243 5.22 -3.14 -24.26
N ASP A 244 5.45 -2.18 -23.37
CA ASP A 244 6.82 -1.75 -23.05
C ASP A 244 7.62 -2.87 -22.38
N THR A 245 8.95 -2.73 -22.32
CA THR A 245 9.84 -3.75 -21.76
C THR A 245 9.50 -4.12 -20.31
N ARG A 246 9.03 -3.17 -19.50
CA ARG A 246 8.70 -3.41 -18.09
C ARG A 246 7.44 -4.27 -17.97
N LEU A 247 6.40 -3.97 -18.74
CA LEU A 247 5.18 -4.77 -18.79
C LEU A 247 5.42 -6.14 -19.43
N GLN A 248 6.23 -6.23 -20.48
CA GLN A 248 6.68 -7.51 -21.06
C GLN A 248 7.34 -8.41 -20.01
N THR A 249 8.27 -7.88 -19.22
CA THR A 249 8.90 -8.64 -18.13
C THR A 249 7.88 -9.08 -17.08
N ALA A 250 6.91 -8.22 -16.75
CA ALA A 250 5.84 -8.59 -15.82
C ALA A 250 4.92 -9.69 -16.38
N ILE A 251 4.61 -9.66 -17.67
CA ILE A 251 3.84 -10.71 -18.38
C ILE A 251 4.56 -12.05 -18.26
N LEU A 252 5.86 -12.10 -18.58
CA LEU A 252 6.65 -13.33 -18.48
C LEU A 252 6.70 -13.88 -17.04
N LYS A 253 6.90 -13.00 -16.04
CA LYS A 253 6.85 -13.41 -14.62
C LYS A 253 5.49 -14.02 -14.25
N ASN A 254 4.41 -13.42 -14.71
CA ASN A 254 3.07 -13.89 -14.41
C ASN A 254 2.72 -15.19 -15.15
N ILE A 255 3.20 -15.38 -16.38
CA ILE A 255 3.10 -16.66 -17.10
C ILE A 255 3.78 -17.77 -16.29
N LEU A 256 5.01 -17.54 -15.83
CA LEU A 256 5.75 -18.50 -15.03
C LEU A 256 5.03 -18.84 -13.70
N LEU A 257 4.43 -17.83 -13.05
CA LEU A 257 3.69 -18.01 -11.80
C LEU A 257 2.36 -18.75 -11.98
N ALA A 258 1.67 -18.51 -13.10
CA ALA A 258 0.36 -19.10 -13.35
C ALA A 258 0.40 -20.63 -13.47
N LYS A 259 1.57 -21.23 -13.77
CA LYS A 259 1.75 -22.68 -13.98
C LYS A 259 0.70 -23.29 -14.92
N VAL A 260 0.24 -22.48 -15.86
CA VAL A 260 -0.80 -22.80 -16.81
C VAL A 260 -0.27 -23.87 -17.78
N SER A 261 -1.10 -24.87 -18.11
CA SER A 261 -0.74 -25.99 -19.00
C SER A 261 -0.71 -25.62 -20.49
N VAL A 262 -0.89 -24.34 -20.82
CA VAL A 262 -0.88 -23.83 -22.19
C VAL A 262 0.55 -23.74 -22.70
N GLN A 263 0.79 -24.29 -23.90
CA GLN A 263 2.06 -24.15 -24.60
C GLN A 263 2.20 -22.73 -25.13
N TYR A 264 3.19 -21.99 -24.62
CA TYR A 264 3.52 -20.63 -25.06
C TYR A 264 4.50 -20.66 -26.25
N ASP A 265 4.15 -21.37 -27.33
CA ASP A 265 5.07 -21.60 -28.45
C ASP A 265 5.51 -20.30 -29.16
N TRP A 266 4.67 -19.26 -29.12
CA TRP A 266 5.02 -17.92 -29.63
C TRP A 266 6.26 -17.33 -28.95
N LEU A 267 6.58 -17.71 -27.69
CA LEU A 267 7.78 -17.26 -26.99
C LEU A 267 9.09 -17.71 -27.67
N ARG A 268 9.05 -18.77 -28.50
CA ARG A 268 10.23 -19.24 -29.25
C ARG A 268 10.70 -18.24 -30.31
N GLU A 269 9.79 -17.39 -30.78
CA GLU A 269 10.05 -16.39 -31.83
C GLU A 269 10.37 -15.01 -31.22
N VAL A 270 10.19 -14.85 -29.92
CA VAL A 270 10.43 -13.59 -29.20
C VAL A 270 11.92 -13.35 -28.99
N ARG A 271 12.38 -12.17 -29.41
CA ARG A 271 13.72 -11.68 -29.08
C ARG A 271 13.69 -10.95 -27.74
N ALA A 272 14.37 -11.50 -26.74
CA ALA A 272 14.52 -10.86 -25.43
C ALA A 272 15.21 -9.48 -25.55
N MET A 273 14.66 -8.48 -24.87
CA MET A 273 15.18 -7.11 -24.81
C MET A 273 16.06 -6.88 -23.58
N SER A 274 16.10 -7.84 -22.64
CA SER A 274 16.96 -7.81 -21.46
C SER A 274 17.41 -9.22 -21.04
N PRO A 275 18.51 -9.35 -20.28
CA PRO A 275 18.94 -10.65 -19.73
C PRO A 275 17.88 -11.31 -18.84
N GLU A 276 17.10 -10.51 -18.12
CA GLU A 276 16.01 -11.02 -17.28
C GLU A 276 14.90 -11.65 -18.14
N GLN A 277 14.52 -11.01 -19.25
CA GLN A 277 13.53 -11.58 -20.17
C GLN A 277 14.03 -12.87 -20.81
N GLU A 278 15.31 -12.93 -21.19
CA GLU A 278 15.93 -14.14 -21.75
C GLU A 278 15.84 -15.31 -20.75
N GLN A 279 16.19 -15.06 -19.49
CA GLN A 279 16.09 -16.07 -18.44
C GLN A 279 14.64 -16.54 -18.22
N LEU A 280 13.68 -15.61 -18.19
CA LEU A 280 12.27 -15.95 -18.00
C LEU A 280 11.72 -16.77 -19.18
N ILE A 281 12.03 -16.38 -20.42
CA ILE A 281 11.61 -17.12 -21.62
C ILE A 281 12.17 -18.55 -21.60
N GLN A 282 13.45 -18.72 -21.27
CA GLN A 282 14.07 -20.04 -21.15
C GLN A 282 13.40 -20.90 -20.09
N GLN A 283 13.02 -20.32 -18.94
CA GLN A 283 12.33 -21.04 -17.86
C GLN A 283 10.92 -21.47 -18.24
N ILE A 284 10.21 -20.67 -19.05
CA ILE A 284 8.84 -20.98 -19.48
C ILE A 284 8.83 -22.07 -20.56
N LEU A 285 9.86 -22.13 -21.40
CA LEU A 285 9.97 -23.09 -22.51
C LEU A 285 10.54 -24.47 -22.10
N GLN A 286 11.02 -24.62 -20.87
CA GLN A 286 11.53 -25.88 -20.30
C GLN A 286 10.43 -26.71 -19.65
#